data_AF-M3W3F2-F1
#
_entry.id   AF-M3W3F2-F1
#
_cell.length_a   1.000
_cell.length_b   1.000
_cell.length_c   1.000
_cell.angle_alpha   90.00
_cell.angle_beta   90.00
_cell.angle_gamma   90.00
#
_symmetry.space_group_name_H-M   'P 1'
#
loop_
_entity.id
_entity.type
_entity.pdbx_description
1 polymer ?
#
loop_
_entity_poly.entity_id
_entity_poly.type
_entity_poly.pdbx_seq_one_letter_code
_entity_poly.pdbx_strand_id
1 'polypeptide(L)'
;MNCVSDFFTYETTKSVVVKSWTIGVINRAVQLLIISYFVGWVFLHEKAYQVRDTAIESSVVTKVKGFGRYANRVMDVSDYVTPPQGTSVFVIITKMIVTENQMQGFCPESEEKYRCVSDSQCGPERFPSGGILTGRCVNYSSVLRTCEIQGWCPTEVDTVEMPVMMEAENFTIFIKNSIRFPLFNFEKGNLLPNLTAADMKTCRFHPDKAPFCPILRVGDVVKFAGQDFAKLASTGGVLGIKIGWVCDLDRAWDQCIPKYSFTRLDSVSEKSSVSPGYNFRFAKYYKLENGSEYRTLLKAFGIRFDVLVYGNVSPRAGVTAGHRGGNPDRSWAPKSLLCWGRGGGCEGRGDPRQGLRSHGLSRSRQRADAFGMKCAASDHLATESTVTSAARGRPPLLRHHIWVRIQVPAGIMIWPLLWFPASPPANVILLPRGGGSGEGAGRVLLTALFRFIFTATPAGGCYPHSHFTDREAEA
;
A
#
# COMPACT_ATOMS: atom_id res chain seq x y z
N MET A 1 -50.23 -35.05 27.20
CA MET A 1 -49.93 -33.63 26.87
C MET A 1 -48.47 -33.33 27.18
N ASN A 2 -47.52 -34.09 26.60
CA ASN A 2 -46.14 -34.13 27.14
C ASN A 2 -45.12 -33.48 26.19
N CYS A 3 -45.39 -33.42 24.89
CA CYS A 3 -44.44 -32.89 23.90
C CYS A 3 -44.24 -31.36 23.96
N VAL A 4 -45.13 -30.62 24.62
CA VAL A 4 -45.00 -29.16 24.81
C VAL A 4 -44.08 -28.85 26.01
N SER A 5 -43.99 -29.77 26.97
CA SER A 5 -43.13 -29.67 28.15
C SER A 5 -41.65 -29.68 27.76
N ASP A 6 -41.28 -30.59 26.86
CA ASP A 6 -39.89 -30.80 26.44
C ASP A 6 -39.33 -29.59 25.66
N PHE A 7 -40.18 -28.83 24.96
CA PHE A 7 -39.76 -27.64 24.19
C PHE A 7 -39.34 -26.46 25.08
N PHE A 8 -39.74 -26.45 26.36
CA PHE A 8 -39.32 -25.47 27.36
C PHE A 8 -38.33 -26.06 28.38
N THR A 9 -37.59 -27.12 28.01
CA THR A 9 -36.49 -27.64 28.84
C THR A 9 -35.21 -26.85 28.63
N TYR A 10 -34.54 -26.51 29.74
CA TYR A 10 -33.21 -25.92 29.74
C TYR A 10 -32.30 -26.82 30.57
N GLU A 11 -31.47 -27.61 29.89
CA GLU A 11 -30.51 -28.48 30.55
C GLU A 11 -29.37 -27.66 31.16
N THR A 12 -29.05 -27.94 32.42
CA THR A 12 -27.91 -27.36 33.12
C THR A 12 -27.02 -28.46 33.68
N THR A 13 -25.71 -28.27 33.60
CA THR A 13 -24.77 -29.21 34.23
C THR A 13 -24.86 -29.07 35.75
N LYS A 14 -25.08 -30.20 36.44
CA LYS A 14 -25.03 -30.25 37.90
C LYS A 14 -23.61 -29.92 38.36
N SER A 15 -23.42 -28.73 38.92
CA SER A 15 -22.13 -28.24 39.39
C SER A 15 -21.95 -28.47 40.89
N VAL A 16 -20.74 -28.84 41.30
CA VAL A 16 -20.37 -29.03 42.71
C VAL A 16 -19.69 -27.75 43.23
N VAL A 17 -20.32 -27.08 44.19
CA VAL A 17 -19.79 -25.84 44.78
C VAL A 17 -18.84 -26.17 45.94
N VAL A 18 -17.55 -26.28 45.64
CA VAL A 18 -16.50 -26.56 46.63
C VAL A 18 -16.22 -25.31 47.48
N LYS A 19 -16.62 -25.34 48.76
CA LYS A 19 -16.41 -24.24 49.72
C LYS A 19 -15.05 -24.30 50.43
N SER A 20 -13.96 -24.34 49.66
CA SER A 20 -12.59 -24.28 50.19
C SER A 20 -11.98 -22.90 49.98
N TRP A 21 -11.44 -22.29 51.04
CA TRP A 21 -10.82 -20.96 50.98
C TRP A 21 -9.61 -20.93 50.04
N THR A 22 -8.71 -21.90 50.15
CA THR A 22 -7.49 -21.98 49.31
C THR A 22 -7.83 -22.10 47.83
N ILE A 23 -8.77 -22.97 47.46
CA ILE A 23 -9.22 -23.16 46.07
C ILE A 23 -9.96 -21.89 45.59
N GLY A 24 -10.76 -21.26 46.46
CA GLY A 24 -11.43 -19.99 46.17
C GLY A 24 -10.45 -18.87 45.86
N VAL A 25 -9.42 -18.67 46.69
CA VAL A 25 -8.37 -17.66 46.48
C VAL A 25 -7.59 -17.92 45.20
N ILE A 26 -7.16 -19.16 44.94
CA ILE A 26 -6.45 -19.52 43.70
C ILE A 26 -7.31 -19.24 42.46
N ASN A 27 -8.57 -19.69 42.47
CA ASN A 27 -9.49 -19.47 41.34
C ASN A 27 -9.75 -17.97 41.11
N ARG A 28 -9.97 -17.18 42.18
CA ARG A 28 -10.14 -15.72 42.06
C ARG A 28 -8.87 -15.00 41.61
N ALA A 29 -7.68 -15.44 42.04
CA ALA A 29 -6.41 -14.89 41.57
C ALA A 29 -6.18 -15.18 40.08
N VAL A 30 -6.47 -16.41 39.61
CA VAL A 30 -6.41 -16.76 38.18
C VAL A 30 -7.42 -15.95 37.37
N GLN A 31 -8.66 -15.80 37.85
CA GLN A 31 -9.67 -14.94 37.21
C GLN A 31 -9.20 -13.48 37.13
N LEU A 32 -8.62 -12.93 38.21
CA LEU A 32 -8.12 -11.56 38.23
C LEU A 32 -6.95 -11.38 37.25
N LEU A 33 -6.03 -12.34 37.17
CA LEU A 33 -4.92 -12.33 36.20
C LEU A 33 -5.46 -12.33 34.76
N ILE A 34 -6.43 -13.20 34.46
CA ILE A 34 -7.06 -13.26 33.14
C ILE A 34 -7.76 -11.93 32.81
N ILE A 35 -8.54 -11.37 33.75
CA ILE A 35 -9.20 -10.08 33.58
C ILE A 35 -8.18 -8.96 33.36
N SER A 36 -7.09 -8.91 34.15
CA SER A 36 -6.05 -7.88 33.98
C SER A 36 -5.31 -8.01 32.64
N TYR A 37 -5.13 -9.24 32.13
CA TYR A 37 -4.60 -9.46 30.79
C TYR A 37 -5.56 -8.95 29.71
N PHE A 38 -6.85 -9.28 29.78
CA PHE A 38 -7.82 -8.77 28.79
C PHE A 38 -7.94 -7.24 28.84
N VAL A 39 -8.04 -6.65 30.03
CA VAL A 39 -8.13 -5.18 30.18
C VAL A 39 -6.82 -4.50 29.73
N GLY A 40 -5.67 -4.92 30.25
CA GLY A 40 -4.38 -4.28 29.97
C GLY A 40 -3.88 -4.52 28.54
N TRP A 41 -3.86 -5.76 28.08
CA TRP A 41 -3.33 -6.12 26.77
C TRP A 41 -4.36 -5.93 25.65
N VAL A 42 -5.52 -6.59 25.76
CA VAL A 42 -6.49 -6.64 24.64
C VAL A 42 -7.25 -5.31 24.48
N PHE A 43 -7.68 -4.70 25.59
CA PHE A 43 -8.43 -3.45 25.54
C PHE A 43 -7.53 -2.20 25.54
N LEU A 44 -6.52 -2.08 26.41
CA LEU A 44 -5.72 -0.84 26.49
C LEU A 44 -4.55 -0.80 25.48
N HIS A 45 -3.76 -1.87 25.35
CA HIS A 45 -2.62 -1.91 24.41
C HIS A 45 -3.07 -2.10 22.96
N GLU A 46 -3.79 -3.18 22.66
CA GLU A 46 -4.25 -3.49 21.30
C GLU A 46 -5.45 -2.66 20.84
N LYS A 47 -6.13 -1.96 21.76
CA LYS A 47 -7.34 -1.18 21.46
C LYS A 47 -8.40 -1.97 20.68
N ALA A 48 -8.63 -3.23 21.04
CA ALA A 48 -9.59 -4.10 20.35
C ALA A 48 -11.06 -3.61 20.39
N TYR A 49 -11.35 -2.54 21.15
CA TYR A 49 -12.63 -1.83 21.14
C TYR A 49 -12.80 -0.84 19.98
N GLN A 50 -11.75 -0.62 19.17
CA GLN A 50 -11.78 0.28 18.01
C GLN A 50 -11.83 -0.52 16.69
N VAL A 51 -12.62 -0.04 15.72
CA VAL A 51 -12.59 -0.57 14.36
C VAL A 51 -11.41 0.06 13.63
N ARG A 52 -10.53 -0.72 13.01
CA ARG A 52 -9.37 -0.18 12.27
C ARG A 52 -9.70 -0.10 10.77
N ASP A 53 -9.62 1.10 10.20
CA ASP A 53 -9.55 1.32 8.74
C ASP A 53 -8.07 1.39 8.33
N THR A 54 -7.68 0.59 7.34
CA THR A 54 -6.35 0.57 6.72
C THR A 54 -6.39 0.92 5.22
N ALA A 55 -7.60 1.12 4.65
CA ALA A 55 -7.81 1.43 3.24
C ALA A 55 -7.67 2.94 2.99
N ILE A 56 -6.48 3.48 3.26
CA ILE A 56 -6.19 4.90 3.10
C ILE A 56 -6.20 5.31 1.62
N GLU A 57 -7.13 6.18 1.25
CA GLU A 57 -7.06 6.93 0.01
C GLU A 57 -6.03 8.06 0.19
N SER A 58 -5.03 8.16 -0.68
CA SER A 58 -4.01 9.21 -0.59
C SER A 58 -3.72 9.87 -1.93
N SER A 59 -3.49 11.18 -1.88
CA SER A 59 -3.04 11.98 -3.01
C SER A 59 -1.75 12.71 -2.61
N VAL A 60 -0.77 12.71 -3.50
CA VAL A 60 0.53 13.37 -3.31
C VAL A 60 0.82 14.21 -4.53
N VAL A 61 1.13 15.49 -4.30
CA VAL A 61 1.63 16.41 -5.31
C VAL A 61 2.97 16.97 -4.82
N THR A 62 4.00 16.85 -5.64
CA THR A 62 5.35 17.31 -5.35
C THR A 62 5.74 18.48 -6.24
N LYS A 63 6.60 19.36 -5.73
CA LYS A 63 7.20 20.45 -6.51
C LYS A 63 8.60 20.75 -5.97
N VAL A 64 9.61 20.52 -6.80
CA VAL A 64 10.99 20.92 -6.46
C VAL A 64 11.20 22.39 -6.83
N LYS A 65 12.07 23.08 -6.09
CA LYS A 65 12.61 24.39 -6.44
C LYS A 65 14.10 24.44 -6.14
N GLY A 66 14.85 25.13 -6.98
CA GLY A 66 16.29 25.28 -6.90
C GLY A 66 16.85 25.77 -8.22
N PHE A 67 18.10 26.23 -8.19
CA PHE A 67 18.92 26.51 -9.37
C PHE A 67 20.32 26.01 -9.06
N GLY A 68 20.94 25.31 -10.00
CA GLY A 68 22.32 24.84 -9.87
C GLY A 68 23.13 25.18 -11.11
N ARG A 69 24.46 25.06 -11.03
CA ARG A 69 25.35 25.30 -12.17
C ARG A 69 25.99 23.99 -12.61
N TYR A 70 25.81 23.63 -13.88
CA TYR A 70 26.32 22.37 -14.43
C TYR A 70 26.84 22.57 -15.85
N ALA A 71 28.04 22.07 -16.15
CA ALA A 71 28.70 22.25 -17.45
C ALA A 71 28.62 23.71 -17.97
N ASN A 72 28.96 24.66 -17.10
CA ASN A 72 28.85 26.12 -17.29
C ASN A 72 27.45 26.70 -17.57
N ARG A 73 26.39 25.88 -17.63
CA ARG A 73 24.99 26.32 -17.77
C ARG A 73 24.31 26.43 -16.40
N VAL A 74 23.30 27.29 -16.30
CA VAL A 74 22.35 27.30 -15.17
C VAL A 74 21.28 26.27 -15.48
N MET A 75 20.98 25.40 -14.51
CA MET A 75 19.98 24.34 -14.61
C MET A 75 18.80 24.68 -13.72
N ASP A 76 17.57 24.59 -14.26
CA ASP A 76 16.33 24.82 -13.53
C ASP A 76 15.52 23.52 -13.32
N VAL A 77 14.37 23.66 -12.64
CA VAL A 77 13.46 22.55 -12.33
C VAL A 77 13.07 21.74 -13.58
N SER A 78 12.98 22.38 -14.75
CA SER A 78 12.61 21.76 -16.03
C SER A 78 13.73 20.92 -16.63
N ASP A 79 14.99 21.23 -16.30
CA ASP A 79 16.16 20.49 -16.76
C ASP A 79 16.49 19.28 -15.86
N TYR A 80 16.46 19.46 -14.54
CA TYR A 80 16.97 18.46 -13.60
C TYR A 80 15.89 17.59 -12.93
N VAL A 81 14.59 17.93 -13.03
CA VAL A 81 13.52 17.09 -12.47
C VAL A 81 12.89 16.22 -13.54
N THR A 82 12.83 14.91 -13.31
CA THR A 82 12.10 14.00 -14.19
C THR A 82 11.40 12.87 -13.42
N PRO A 83 10.16 12.48 -13.78
CA PRO A 83 9.32 13.12 -14.80
C PRO A 83 8.60 14.37 -14.19
N PRO A 84 8.23 15.38 -15.00
CA PRO A 84 7.89 16.72 -14.50
C PRO A 84 6.47 16.87 -13.92
N GLN A 85 5.63 15.84 -13.92
CA GLN A 85 4.22 15.92 -13.52
C GLN A 85 4.00 16.13 -12.02
N GLY A 86 5.04 16.04 -11.19
CA GLY A 86 4.95 16.29 -9.74
C GLY A 86 4.15 15.22 -8.99
N THR A 87 4.33 13.94 -9.33
CA THR A 87 3.69 12.80 -8.68
C THR A 87 4.40 12.43 -7.36
N SER A 88 4.04 11.30 -6.75
CA SER A 88 4.76 10.73 -5.61
C SER A 88 6.18 10.23 -5.95
N VAL A 89 6.55 10.10 -7.23
CA VAL A 89 7.86 9.61 -7.67
C VAL A 89 8.50 10.60 -8.63
N PHE A 90 9.66 11.14 -8.27
CA PHE A 90 10.43 12.07 -9.08
C PHE A 90 11.93 11.90 -8.84
N VAL A 91 12.74 12.25 -9.83
CA VAL A 91 14.21 12.20 -9.77
C VAL A 91 14.74 13.63 -9.81
N ILE A 92 15.73 13.92 -8.95
CA ILE A 92 16.59 15.11 -9.09
C ILE A 92 17.92 14.63 -9.69
N ILE A 93 18.20 15.06 -10.91
CA ILE A 93 19.43 14.75 -11.63
C ILE A 93 20.59 15.54 -11.02
N THR A 94 21.62 14.85 -10.57
CA THR A 94 22.78 15.43 -9.87
C THR A 94 24.06 15.38 -10.69
N LYS A 95 24.16 14.46 -11.66
CA LYS A 95 25.31 14.32 -12.57
C LYS A 95 24.82 13.84 -13.93
N MET A 96 25.42 14.35 -15.01
CA MET A 96 25.08 13.99 -16.39
C MET A 96 26.33 13.81 -17.23
N ILE A 97 26.40 12.69 -17.95
CA ILE A 97 27.29 12.52 -19.09
C ILE A 97 26.47 12.88 -20.33
N VAL A 98 26.99 13.79 -21.15
CA VAL A 98 26.30 14.34 -22.31
C VAL A 98 27.10 14.00 -23.57
N THR A 99 26.43 13.43 -24.56
CA THR A 99 26.99 13.17 -25.89
C THR A 99 26.17 13.96 -26.89
N GLU A 100 26.68 15.13 -27.28
CA GLU A 100 26.01 16.06 -28.18
C GLU A 100 26.15 15.62 -29.64
N ASN A 101 25.23 16.09 -30.49
CA ASN A 101 25.29 15.95 -31.96
C ASN A 101 25.41 14.50 -32.48
N GLN A 102 24.80 13.53 -31.80
CA GLN A 102 24.70 12.17 -32.33
C GLN A 102 23.82 12.14 -33.58
N MET A 103 24.31 11.53 -34.66
CA MET A 103 23.58 11.28 -35.91
C MET A 103 23.57 9.78 -36.22
N GLN A 104 22.64 9.33 -37.08
CA GLN A 104 22.66 7.97 -37.59
C GLN A 104 23.83 7.77 -38.56
N GLY A 105 24.67 6.77 -38.32
CA GLY A 105 25.85 6.50 -39.13
C GLY A 105 26.62 5.26 -38.68
N PHE A 106 27.90 5.23 -39.06
CA PHE A 106 28.85 4.18 -38.68
C PHE A 106 29.99 4.77 -37.86
N CYS A 107 30.34 4.15 -36.74
CA CYS A 107 31.44 4.60 -35.89
C CYS A 107 32.00 3.45 -35.01
N PRO A 108 33.27 3.54 -34.59
CA PRO A 108 33.83 2.65 -33.57
C PRO A 108 33.16 2.84 -32.20
N GLU A 109 33.02 1.75 -31.45
CA GLU A 109 32.65 1.78 -30.04
C GLU A 109 33.72 2.46 -29.16
N SER A 110 33.30 3.13 -28.09
CA SER A 110 34.18 3.87 -27.19
C SER A 110 34.78 3.03 -26.05
N GLU A 111 34.03 2.01 -25.60
CA GLU A 111 34.39 1.23 -24.41
C GLU A 111 35.46 0.16 -24.72
N GLU A 112 36.46 0.01 -23.84
CA GLU A 112 37.54 -0.97 -24.01
C GLU A 112 37.05 -2.44 -24.10
N LYS A 113 35.85 -2.74 -23.58
CA LYS A 113 35.21 -4.06 -23.73
C LYS A 113 34.98 -4.45 -25.20
N TYR A 114 34.96 -3.46 -26.12
CA TYR A 114 34.86 -3.67 -27.56
C TYR A 114 36.22 -3.66 -28.29
N ARG A 115 37.35 -3.67 -27.57
CA ARG A 115 38.68 -3.75 -28.19
C ARG A 115 38.78 -4.92 -29.16
N CYS A 116 39.35 -4.69 -30.33
CA CYS A 116 39.57 -5.71 -31.36
C CYS A 116 40.94 -5.54 -32.02
N VAL A 117 41.42 -6.61 -32.64
CA VAL A 117 42.63 -6.62 -33.48
C VAL A 117 42.28 -7.01 -34.92
N SER A 118 41.26 -7.86 -35.11
CA SER A 118 40.78 -8.32 -36.41
C SER A 118 39.26 -8.27 -36.49
N ASP A 119 38.74 -8.09 -37.71
CA ASP A 119 37.31 -8.04 -38.06
C ASP A 119 36.55 -9.29 -37.59
N SER A 120 37.19 -10.46 -37.62
CA SER A 120 36.65 -11.73 -37.10
C SER A 120 36.21 -11.69 -35.63
N GLN A 121 36.71 -10.74 -34.83
CA GLN A 121 36.32 -10.57 -33.44
C GLN A 121 35.03 -9.76 -33.27
N CYS A 122 34.53 -9.12 -34.32
CA CYS A 122 33.39 -8.19 -34.30
C CYS A 122 32.04 -8.85 -34.69
N GLY A 123 31.90 -10.14 -34.39
CA GLY A 123 30.69 -10.91 -34.67
C GLY A 123 29.54 -10.73 -33.65
N PRO A 124 28.38 -11.36 -33.91
CA PRO A 124 27.16 -11.22 -33.10
C PRO A 124 27.25 -11.87 -31.70
N GLU A 125 28.30 -12.62 -31.40
CA GLU A 125 28.51 -13.26 -30.08
C GLU A 125 29.00 -12.28 -28.99
N ARG A 126 29.25 -11.01 -29.34
CA ARG A 126 29.72 -9.98 -28.39
C ARG A 126 28.61 -9.41 -27.50
N PHE A 127 29.05 -8.76 -26.42
CA PHE A 127 28.19 -8.03 -25.48
C PHE A 127 27.27 -7.00 -26.16
N PRO A 128 26.02 -6.80 -25.66
CA PRO A 128 25.07 -5.83 -26.22
C PRO A 128 25.66 -4.43 -26.37
N SER A 129 25.82 -3.97 -27.62
CA SER A 129 26.47 -2.70 -27.97
C SER A 129 25.48 -1.53 -28.07
N GLY A 130 25.99 -0.31 -28.21
CA GLY A 130 25.19 0.89 -28.48
C GLY A 130 24.48 0.89 -29.85
N GLY A 131 24.84 -0.03 -30.75
CA GLY A 131 24.23 -0.24 -32.06
C GLY A 131 24.40 -1.66 -32.61
N ILE A 132 24.22 -1.82 -33.92
CA ILE A 132 24.40 -3.10 -34.63
C ILE A 132 25.86 -3.21 -35.08
N LEU A 133 26.58 -4.26 -34.68
CA LEU A 133 27.97 -4.49 -35.11
C LEU A 133 28.04 -4.70 -36.63
N THR A 134 28.96 -3.99 -37.31
CA THR A 134 29.13 -4.12 -38.77
C THR A 134 30.04 -5.29 -39.18
N GLY A 135 30.73 -5.90 -38.22
CA GLY A 135 31.76 -6.91 -38.45
C GLY A 135 33.17 -6.34 -38.68
N ARG A 136 33.36 -5.01 -38.71
CA ARG A 136 34.68 -4.40 -38.96
C ARG A 136 35.38 -3.94 -37.67
N CYS A 137 36.70 -4.07 -37.62
CA CYS A 137 37.54 -3.58 -36.52
C CYS A 137 38.24 -2.28 -36.90
N VAL A 138 37.83 -1.15 -36.34
CA VAL A 138 38.24 0.21 -36.76
C VAL A 138 39.07 0.89 -35.65
N ASN A 139 39.95 1.82 -36.02
CA ASN A 139 40.68 2.64 -35.04
C ASN A 139 39.72 3.63 -34.37
N TYR A 140 39.58 3.55 -33.04
CA TYR A 140 38.91 4.57 -32.23
C TYR A 140 39.89 5.71 -31.89
N SER A 141 41.13 5.35 -31.54
CA SER A 141 42.24 6.28 -31.33
C SER A 141 43.53 5.73 -31.96
N SER A 142 44.64 6.45 -31.83
CA SER A 142 45.96 5.97 -32.26
C SER A 142 46.45 4.74 -31.50
N VAL A 143 45.87 4.44 -30.32
CA VAL A 143 46.26 3.33 -29.43
C VAL A 143 45.18 2.26 -29.33
N LEU A 144 43.90 2.62 -29.49
CA LEU A 144 42.77 1.73 -29.30
C LEU A 144 42.01 1.47 -30.61
N ARG A 145 41.83 0.19 -30.95
CA ARG A 145 40.93 -0.29 -32.00
C ARG A 145 39.72 -0.97 -31.38
N THR A 146 38.53 -0.65 -31.86
CA THR A 146 37.27 -1.23 -31.40
C THR A 146 36.37 -1.61 -32.57
N CYS A 147 35.38 -2.44 -32.31
CA CYS A 147 34.43 -2.82 -33.36
C CYS A 147 33.58 -1.63 -33.79
N GLU A 148 33.35 -1.53 -35.09
CA GLU A 148 32.45 -0.56 -35.68
C GLU A 148 30.99 -1.01 -35.53
N ILE A 149 30.13 -0.04 -35.23
CA ILE A 149 28.69 -0.20 -35.10
C ILE A 149 27.96 0.73 -36.06
N GLN A 150 26.77 0.30 -36.48
CA GLN A 150 25.75 1.13 -37.11
C GLN A 150 24.75 1.60 -36.04
N GLY A 151 24.56 2.91 -35.93
CA GLY A 151 23.67 3.50 -34.94
C GLY A 151 23.93 4.98 -34.70
N TRP A 152 23.74 5.43 -33.46
CA TRP A 152 23.93 6.81 -33.06
C TRP A 152 25.41 7.12 -32.79
N CYS A 153 26.00 7.92 -33.67
CA CYS A 153 27.43 8.23 -33.70
C CYS A 153 27.68 9.74 -33.48
N PRO A 154 28.70 10.14 -32.69
CA PRO A 154 29.64 9.29 -31.96
C PRO A 154 29.02 8.60 -30.74
N THR A 155 29.66 7.51 -30.30
CA THR A 155 29.27 6.73 -29.11
C THR A 155 29.48 7.49 -27.80
N GLU A 156 28.74 7.11 -26.76
CA GLU A 156 28.86 7.69 -25.40
C GLU A 156 30.21 7.31 -24.78
N VAL A 157 30.91 8.25 -24.14
CA VAL A 157 32.18 7.97 -23.45
C VAL A 157 31.96 7.99 -21.93
N ASP A 158 31.80 6.80 -21.34
CA ASP A 158 31.47 6.61 -19.91
C ASP A 158 32.72 6.61 -18.98
N THR A 159 33.91 6.79 -19.55
CA THR A 159 35.20 6.77 -18.81
C THR A 159 35.57 8.10 -18.16
N VAL A 160 34.89 9.20 -18.52
CA VAL A 160 35.20 10.54 -18.01
C VAL A 160 34.39 10.83 -16.75
N GLU A 161 35.08 11.08 -15.63
CA GLU A 161 34.43 11.51 -14.40
C GLU A 161 33.88 12.94 -14.53
N MET A 162 32.60 13.03 -14.87
CA MET A 162 31.87 14.30 -14.85
C MET A 162 31.59 14.75 -13.40
N PRO A 163 31.69 16.07 -13.11
CA PRO A 163 31.42 16.62 -11.78
C PRO A 163 29.95 16.45 -11.37
N VAL A 164 29.67 16.72 -10.10
CA VAL A 164 28.35 16.69 -9.48
C VAL A 164 27.82 18.12 -9.26
N MET A 165 26.52 18.33 -9.46
CA MET A 165 25.83 19.59 -9.14
C MET A 165 25.64 19.72 -7.62
N MET A 166 26.64 20.31 -6.93
CA MET A 166 26.63 20.41 -5.47
C MET A 166 25.50 21.31 -4.92
N GLU A 167 25.01 22.26 -5.71
CA GLU A 167 23.89 23.12 -5.34
C GLU A 167 22.59 22.34 -5.11
N ALA A 168 22.47 21.13 -5.68
CA ALA A 168 21.31 20.27 -5.50
C ALA A 168 21.08 19.82 -4.04
N GLU A 169 22.09 19.89 -3.17
CA GLU A 169 21.90 19.69 -1.71
C GLU A 169 20.95 20.77 -1.12
N ASN A 170 20.98 21.98 -1.67
CA ASN A 170 20.20 23.12 -1.20
C ASN A 170 18.82 23.24 -1.87
N PHE A 171 18.46 22.33 -2.77
CA PHE A 171 17.14 22.35 -3.39
C PHE A 171 16.06 22.03 -2.35
N THR A 172 14.86 22.55 -2.59
CA THR A 172 13.70 22.36 -1.71
C THR A 172 12.62 21.54 -2.42
N ILE A 173 12.15 20.48 -1.77
CA ILE A 173 11.02 19.66 -2.17
C ILE A 173 9.80 20.14 -1.38
N PHE A 174 8.80 20.69 -2.06
CA PHE A 174 7.48 20.90 -1.50
C PHE A 174 6.64 19.63 -1.68
N ILE A 175 6.05 19.12 -0.60
CA ILE A 175 5.15 17.97 -0.62
C ILE A 175 3.77 18.42 -0.11
N LYS A 176 2.75 18.35 -0.97
CA LYS A 176 1.34 18.39 -0.56
C LYS A 176 0.80 16.97 -0.52
N ASN A 177 0.41 16.50 0.65
CA ASN A 177 -0.27 15.22 0.84
C ASN A 177 -1.67 15.44 1.43
N SER A 178 -2.66 14.86 0.77
CA SER A 178 -4.04 14.73 1.24
C SER A 178 -4.34 13.26 1.48
N ILE A 179 -5.06 12.96 2.57
CA ILE A 179 -5.45 11.62 2.96
C ILE A 179 -6.94 11.57 3.30
N ARG A 180 -7.55 10.42 3.03
CA ARG A 180 -8.94 10.13 3.30
C ARG A 180 -9.11 8.69 3.77
N PHE A 181 -9.88 8.50 4.84
CA PHE A 181 -10.25 7.20 5.38
C PHE A 181 -11.75 7.00 5.13
N PRO A 182 -12.13 6.27 4.06
CA PRO A 182 -13.49 6.25 3.55
C PRO A 182 -14.47 5.59 4.52
N LEU A 183 -14.03 4.64 5.35
CA LEU A 183 -14.91 3.98 6.34
C LEU A 183 -15.48 4.95 7.38
N PHE A 184 -14.76 6.04 7.65
CA PHE A 184 -15.12 7.06 8.64
C PHE A 184 -15.34 8.46 8.04
N ASN A 185 -15.29 8.58 6.70
CA ASN A 185 -15.31 9.84 5.96
C ASN A 185 -14.40 10.93 6.59
N PHE A 186 -13.23 10.51 7.08
CA PHE A 186 -12.25 11.41 7.70
C PHE A 186 -11.25 11.88 6.64
N GLU A 187 -11.07 13.19 6.53
CA GLU A 187 -10.13 13.82 5.60
C GLU A 187 -9.16 14.73 6.34
N LYS A 188 -7.88 14.69 5.94
CA LYS A 188 -6.83 15.59 6.44
C LYS A 188 -5.73 15.76 5.39
N GLY A 189 -4.82 16.70 5.62
CA GLY A 189 -3.59 16.84 4.86
C GLY A 189 -2.45 17.32 5.73
N ASN A 190 -1.23 17.26 5.20
CA ASN A 190 -0.04 17.77 5.90
C ASN A 190 -0.01 19.31 5.98
N LEU A 191 -0.75 19.99 5.07
CA LEU A 191 -1.00 21.42 5.12
C LEU A 191 -2.14 21.71 6.11
N LEU A 192 -1.83 22.33 7.24
CA LEU A 192 -2.84 22.77 8.20
C LEU A 192 -3.58 24.02 7.66
N PRO A 193 -4.89 24.19 7.94
CA PRO A 193 -5.67 25.35 7.46
C PRO A 193 -5.17 26.72 7.94
N ASN A 194 -4.39 26.76 9.02
CA ASN A 194 -3.81 27.98 9.59
C ASN A 194 -2.42 28.33 9.04
N LEU A 195 -1.88 27.57 8.08
CA LEU A 195 -0.55 27.80 7.52
C LEU A 195 -0.55 29.05 6.63
N THR A 196 0.25 30.06 6.97
CA THR A 196 0.27 31.33 6.24
C THR A 196 1.27 31.36 5.09
N ALA A 197 1.11 32.34 4.19
CA ALA A 197 2.09 32.60 3.14
C ALA A 197 3.45 33.12 3.66
N ALA A 198 3.52 33.57 4.92
CA ALA A 198 4.78 33.92 5.58
C ALA A 198 5.52 32.65 6.03
N ASP A 199 4.81 31.73 6.67
CA ASP A 199 5.35 30.42 7.09
C ASP A 199 5.89 29.65 5.88
N MET A 200 5.16 29.67 4.76
CA MET A 200 5.58 29.05 3.49
C MET A 200 6.87 29.65 2.87
N LYS A 201 7.38 30.78 3.38
CA LYS A 201 8.67 31.37 2.95
C LYS A 201 9.81 31.08 3.92
N THR A 202 9.52 30.86 5.19
CA THR A 202 10.51 30.77 6.27
C THR A 202 10.63 29.39 6.91
N CYS A 203 9.58 28.57 6.83
CA CYS A 203 9.57 27.27 7.49
C CYS A 203 10.62 26.33 6.88
N ARG A 204 11.23 25.53 7.75
CA ARG A 204 12.10 24.42 7.38
C ARG A 204 11.57 23.18 8.06
N PHE A 205 11.36 22.12 7.30
CA PHE A 205 10.94 20.85 7.86
C PHE A 205 11.98 20.31 8.85
N HIS A 206 11.51 19.83 10.00
CA HIS A 206 12.30 19.07 10.95
C HIS A 206 11.38 18.05 11.62
N PRO A 207 11.76 16.75 11.73
CA PRO A 207 10.90 15.69 12.26
C PRO A 207 10.21 16.04 13.58
N ASP A 208 10.95 16.53 14.56
CA ASP A 208 10.40 16.83 15.90
C ASP A 208 9.95 18.30 16.07
N LYS A 209 10.71 19.26 15.52
CA LYS A 209 10.50 20.70 15.77
C LYS A 209 9.44 21.34 14.87
N ALA A 210 9.29 20.84 13.64
CA ALA A 210 8.42 21.43 12.62
C ALA A 210 7.86 20.38 11.64
N PRO A 211 7.13 19.35 12.12
CA PRO A 211 6.63 18.24 11.30
C PRO A 211 5.61 18.67 10.24
N PHE A 212 4.93 19.81 10.42
CA PHE A 212 3.93 20.32 9.50
C PHE A 212 4.47 21.23 8.39
N CYS A 213 5.77 21.59 8.41
CA CYS A 213 6.34 22.38 7.31
C CYS A 213 6.46 21.50 6.06
N PRO A 214 5.79 21.84 4.94
CA PRO A 214 5.77 20.99 3.75
C PRO A 214 7.02 21.13 2.87
N ILE A 215 8.01 21.92 3.30
CA ILE A 215 9.22 22.26 2.55
C ILE A 215 10.42 21.54 3.16
N LEU A 216 10.91 20.52 2.45
CA LEU A 216 12.04 19.70 2.83
C LEU A 216 13.27 20.08 2.00
N ARG A 217 14.42 20.38 2.64
CA ARG A 217 15.69 20.58 1.94
C ARG A 217 16.27 19.21 1.56
N VAL A 218 16.76 19.07 0.32
CA VAL A 218 17.30 17.80 -0.21
C VAL A 218 18.41 17.24 0.70
N GLY A 219 19.40 18.06 1.07
CA GLY A 219 20.47 17.64 1.97
C GLY A 219 19.99 17.14 3.34
N ASP A 220 18.90 17.71 3.86
CA ASP A 220 18.34 17.31 5.14
C ASP A 220 17.64 15.94 4.99
N VAL A 221 16.94 15.71 3.88
CA VAL A 221 16.37 14.39 3.51
C VAL A 221 17.45 13.32 3.37
N VAL A 222 18.57 13.63 2.70
CA VAL A 222 19.70 12.70 2.56
C VAL A 222 20.34 12.38 3.91
N LYS A 223 20.53 13.39 4.77
CA LYS A 223 21.05 13.21 6.14
C LYS A 223 20.11 12.38 7.02
N PHE A 224 18.79 12.63 6.98
CA PHE A 224 17.82 11.83 7.72
C PHE A 224 17.73 10.38 7.23
N ALA A 225 18.07 10.11 5.97
CA ALA A 225 18.20 8.75 5.43
C ALA A 225 19.54 8.06 5.81
N GLY A 226 20.43 8.74 6.55
CA GLY A 226 21.74 8.21 6.96
C GLY A 226 22.75 8.12 5.83
N GLN A 227 22.64 8.97 4.80
CA GLN A 227 23.45 8.92 3.58
C GLN A 227 24.36 10.15 3.46
N ASP A 228 25.47 10.01 2.73
CA ASP A 228 26.29 11.14 2.29
C ASP A 228 25.80 11.66 0.93
N PHE A 229 25.66 12.98 0.82
CA PHE A 229 25.18 13.62 -0.41
C PHE A 229 26.19 13.49 -1.54
N ALA A 230 27.49 13.70 -1.31
CA ALA A 230 28.49 13.71 -2.38
C ALA A 230 28.60 12.33 -3.05
N LYS A 231 28.68 11.26 -2.26
CA LYS A 231 28.66 9.88 -2.75
C LYS A 231 27.35 9.55 -3.49
N LEU A 232 26.20 9.81 -2.86
CA LEU A 232 24.88 9.49 -3.43
C LEU A 232 24.60 10.26 -4.73
N ALA A 233 25.08 11.49 -4.84
CA ALA A 233 24.90 12.34 -6.01
C ALA A 233 25.86 11.97 -7.18
N SER A 234 26.96 11.27 -6.91
CA SER A 234 27.87 10.73 -7.93
C SER A 234 27.39 9.37 -8.50
N THR A 235 26.91 8.46 -7.63
CA THR A 235 26.40 7.15 -8.05
C THR A 235 24.93 7.17 -8.48
N GLY A 236 24.17 8.16 -8.01
CA GLY A 236 22.72 8.10 -7.91
C GLY A 236 22.24 7.12 -6.83
N GLY A 237 20.94 7.14 -6.54
CA GLY A 237 20.27 6.17 -5.65
C GLY A 237 18.78 6.47 -5.46
N VAL A 238 18.12 5.76 -4.54
CA VAL A 238 16.67 5.85 -4.31
C VAL A 238 16.37 6.10 -2.84
N LEU A 239 15.73 7.22 -2.52
CA LEU A 239 15.31 7.59 -1.17
C LEU A 239 13.78 7.52 -1.02
N GLY A 240 13.32 6.88 0.05
CA GLY A 240 11.92 6.82 0.43
C GLY A 240 11.60 7.89 1.48
N ILE A 241 10.64 8.77 1.17
CA ILE A 241 10.04 9.72 2.12
C ILE A 241 8.71 9.11 2.58
N LYS A 242 8.70 8.46 3.74
CA LYS A 242 7.49 7.79 4.25
C LYS A 242 6.68 8.76 5.11
N ILE A 243 5.38 8.87 4.85
CA ILE A 243 4.43 9.71 5.59
C ILE A 243 3.40 8.80 6.26
N GLY A 244 3.53 8.61 7.57
CA GLY A 244 2.67 7.76 8.38
C GLY A 244 1.53 8.52 9.05
N TRP A 245 0.29 8.12 8.78
CA TRP A 245 -0.93 8.65 9.39
C TRP A 245 -1.58 7.59 10.28
N VAL A 246 -1.02 7.39 11.47
CA VAL A 246 -1.55 6.47 12.49
C VAL A 246 -2.36 7.30 13.49
N CYS A 247 -3.68 7.34 13.32
CA CYS A 247 -4.54 8.27 14.07
C CYS A 247 -5.66 7.56 14.83
N ASP A 248 -5.83 7.95 16.08
CA ASP A 248 -6.85 7.49 17.02
C ASP A 248 -7.96 8.53 17.06
N LEU A 249 -9.14 8.24 16.48
CA LEU A 249 -10.22 9.23 16.32
C LEU A 249 -11.04 9.45 17.60
N ASP A 250 -10.78 8.68 18.66
CA ASP A 250 -11.33 8.99 19.98
C ASP A 250 -10.61 10.22 20.60
N ARG A 251 -9.46 10.62 20.03
CA ARG A 251 -8.71 11.83 20.38
C ARG A 251 -9.11 13.00 19.50
N ALA A 252 -8.65 14.19 19.87
CA ALA A 252 -8.93 15.41 19.13
C ALA A 252 -8.29 15.39 17.71
N TRP A 253 -8.98 16.02 16.75
CA TRP A 253 -8.64 15.99 15.32
C TRP A 253 -7.23 16.49 15.01
N ASP A 254 -6.72 17.44 15.80
CA ASP A 254 -5.38 18.00 15.74
C ASP A 254 -4.29 16.96 16.05
N GLN A 255 -4.53 16.02 16.98
CA GLN A 255 -3.59 14.96 17.37
C GLN A 255 -3.31 13.92 16.27
N CYS A 256 -4.07 13.94 15.17
CA CYS A 256 -3.75 13.18 13.96
C CYS A 256 -2.63 13.89 13.19
N ILE A 257 -1.36 13.56 13.46
CA ILE A 257 -0.16 14.23 12.94
C ILE A 257 0.59 13.31 11.97
N PRO A 258 1.07 13.80 10.81
CA PRO A 258 1.89 12.99 9.90
C PRO A 258 3.26 12.71 10.52
N LYS A 259 3.62 11.43 10.66
CA LYS A 259 4.96 11.00 11.06
C LYS A 259 5.83 10.76 9.83
N TYR A 260 6.79 11.64 9.61
CA TYR A 260 7.77 11.51 8.54
C TYR A 260 8.91 10.56 8.95
N SER A 261 9.37 9.72 8.02
CA SER A 261 10.60 8.95 8.15
C SER A 261 11.30 8.78 6.80
N PHE A 262 12.62 8.69 6.84
CA PHE A 262 13.48 8.73 5.67
C PHE A 262 14.36 7.49 5.62
N THR A 263 14.56 6.92 4.43
CA THR A 263 15.34 5.68 4.27
C THR A 263 15.87 5.57 2.85
N ARG A 264 17.02 4.91 2.68
CA ARG A 264 17.46 4.44 1.36
C ARG A 264 16.68 3.17 0.99
N LEU A 265 16.17 3.11 -0.23
CA LEU A 265 15.40 1.97 -0.75
C LEU A 265 16.29 1.00 -1.55
N ASP A 266 17.29 1.51 -2.27
CA ASP A 266 18.26 0.74 -3.07
C ASP A 266 19.42 0.17 -2.22
N SER A 267 19.13 -0.39 -1.03
CA SER A 267 20.16 -0.92 -0.11
C SER A 267 21.02 -2.07 -0.65
N VAL A 268 20.58 -2.72 -1.75
CA VAL A 268 21.38 -3.71 -2.50
C VAL A 268 22.51 -3.05 -3.27
N SER A 269 22.32 -1.83 -3.78
CA SER A 269 23.33 -1.08 -4.53
C SER A 269 24.53 -0.68 -3.68
N GLU A 270 24.35 -0.47 -2.37
CA GLU A 270 25.46 -0.24 -1.43
C GLU A 270 26.38 -1.46 -1.25
N LYS A 271 25.87 -2.65 -1.57
CA LYS A 271 26.54 -3.95 -1.38
C LYS A 271 26.96 -4.60 -2.70
N SER A 272 26.65 -3.98 -3.83
CA SER A 272 26.88 -4.52 -5.17
C SER A 272 27.93 -3.72 -5.92
N SER A 273 28.98 -4.39 -6.38
CA SER A 273 29.96 -3.83 -7.32
C SER A 273 29.43 -3.71 -8.75
N VAL A 274 28.32 -4.39 -9.08
CA VAL A 274 27.77 -4.46 -10.44
C VAL A 274 26.81 -3.31 -10.76
N SER A 275 26.10 -2.79 -9.75
CA SER A 275 25.19 -1.64 -9.91
C SER A 275 25.16 -0.79 -8.62
N PRO A 276 26.13 0.13 -8.46
CA PRO A 276 26.34 0.85 -7.20
C PRO A 276 25.36 2.00 -6.93
N GLY A 277 24.40 2.27 -7.84
CA GLY A 277 23.44 3.36 -7.70
C GLY A 277 22.38 3.39 -8.81
N TYR A 278 21.87 4.58 -9.10
CA TYR A 278 20.74 4.79 -10.02
C TYR A 278 21.09 5.76 -11.15
N ASN A 279 20.97 5.27 -12.38
CA ASN A 279 21.11 6.08 -13.59
C ASN A 279 20.14 5.61 -14.69
N PHE A 280 19.87 6.48 -15.65
CA PHE A 280 19.07 6.21 -16.84
C PHE A 280 19.55 7.06 -18.00
N ARG A 281 19.21 6.65 -19.22
CA ARG A 281 19.54 7.38 -20.46
C ARG A 281 18.27 7.92 -21.10
N PHE A 282 18.34 9.16 -21.59
CA PHE A 282 17.32 9.77 -22.43
C PHE A 282 17.97 10.66 -23.48
N ALA A 283 17.25 11.04 -24.53
CA ALA A 283 17.79 11.88 -25.58
C ALA A 283 16.87 13.07 -25.89
N LYS A 284 17.46 14.23 -26.15
CA LYS A 284 16.80 15.40 -26.74
C LYS A 284 16.98 15.31 -28.25
N TYR A 285 15.89 15.25 -29.01
CA TYR A 285 15.89 15.08 -30.47
C TYR A 285 15.74 16.42 -31.19
N TYR A 286 16.44 16.57 -32.30
CA TYR A 286 16.53 17.79 -33.11
C TYR A 286 16.56 17.43 -34.60
N LYS A 287 16.33 18.42 -35.46
CA LYS A 287 16.47 18.28 -36.92
C LYS A 287 17.30 19.43 -37.48
N LEU A 288 18.16 19.10 -38.44
CA LEU A 288 18.88 20.06 -39.27
C LEU A 288 17.96 20.61 -40.36
N GLU A 289 18.31 21.77 -40.94
CA GLU A 289 17.57 22.38 -42.06
C GLU A 289 17.50 21.48 -43.30
N ASN A 290 18.50 20.60 -43.49
CA ASN A 290 18.52 19.58 -44.53
C ASN A 290 17.60 18.37 -44.26
N GLY A 291 16.78 18.41 -43.21
CA GLY A 291 15.87 17.33 -42.80
C GLY A 291 16.52 16.18 -42.02
N SER A 292 17.85 16.17 -41.85
CA SER A 292 18.55 15.11 -41.12
C SER A 292 18.29 15.19 -39.62
N GLU A 293 18.00 14.07 -38.98
CA GLU A 293 17.77 14.00 -37.54
C GLU A 293 19.10 13.86 -36.78
N TYR A 294 19.22 14.60 -35.68
CA TYR A 294 20.31 14.46 -34.73
C TYR A 294 19.78 14.53 -33.30
N ARG A 295 20.54 14.03 -32.32
CA ARG A 295 20.14 14.05 -30.92
C ARG A 295 21.30 14.38 -29.99
N THR A 296 20.98 14.93 -28.84
CA THR A 296 21.88 14.94 -27.68
C THR A 296 21.45 13.83 -26.75
N LEU A 297 22.34 12.85 -26.52
CA LEU A 297 22.14 11.79 -25.54
C LEU A 297 22.59 12.27 -24.16
N LEU A 298 21.79 11.99 -23.13
CA LEU A 298 22.08 12.30 -21.74
C LEU A 298 21.97 11.01 -20.92
N LYS A 299 23.08 10.59 -20.31
CA LYS A 299 23.08 9.63 -19.21
C LYS A 299 23.01 10.40 -17.90
N ALA A 300 21.86 10.35 -17.25
CA ALA A 300 21.59 11.03 -16.01
C ALA A 300 21.75 10.10 -14.81
N PHE A 301 22.55 10.54 -13.85
CA PHE A 301 22.65 10.01 -12.50
C PHE A 301 21.90 10.96 -11.57
N GLY A 302 21.13 10.41 -10.63
CA GLY A 302 20.28 11.23 -9.79
C GLY A 302 19.74 10.51 -8.59
N ILE A 303 19.09 11.30 -7.72
CA ILE A 303 18.42 10.80 -6.53
C ILE A 303 16.93 10.71 -6.87
N ARG A 304 16.40 9.48 -6.91
CA ARG A 304 14.96 9.22 -7.02
C ARG A 304 14.33 9.33 -5.64
N PHE A 305 13.24 10.07 -5.53
CA PHE A 305 12.46 10.24 -4.32
C PHE A 305 11.08 9.59 -4.48
N ASP A 306 10.78 8.64 -3.59
CA ASP A 306 9.49 7.95 -3.54
C ASP A 306 8.75 8.38 -2.27
N VAL A 307 7.66 9.14 -2.43
CA VAL A 307 6.79 9.56 -1.33
C VAL A 307 5.78 8.46 -1.02
N LEU A 308 6.02 7.74 0.07
CA LEU A 308 5.29 6.54 0.47
C LEU A 308 4.31 6.89 1.61
N VAL A 309 3.04 7.05 1.28
CA VAL A 309 2.00 7.35 2.28
C VAL A 309 1.42 6.04 2.82
N TYR A 310 1.33 5.93 4.14
CA TYR A 310 0.68 4.81 4.82
C TYR A 310 -0.08 5.32 6.04
N GLY A 311 -1.04 4.56 6.53
CA GLY A 311 -1.77 4.95 7.72
C GLY A 311 -2.84 3.96 8.12
N ASN A 312 -3.33 4.12 9.34
CA ASN A 312 -4.47 3.40 9.85
C ASN A 312 -5.20 4.28 10.85
N VAL A 313 -6.52 4.16 10.86
CA VAL A 313 -7.40 5.02 11.65
C VAL A 313 -8.35 4.18 12.48
N SER A 314 -8.54 4.57 13.74
CA SER A 314 -9.31 3.75 14.69
C SER A 314 -10.19 4.59 15.65
N PRO A 315 -11.50 4.73 15.38
CA PRO A 315 -12.51 5.16 16.34
C PRO A 315 -13.09 3.98 17.15
N ARG A 316 -13.61 4.29 18.33
CA ARG A 316 -14.41 3.36 19.16
C ARG A 316 -15.59 2.77 18.38
N ALA A 317 -15.73 1.45 18.43
CA ALA A 317 -16.84 0.73 17.83
C ALA A 317 -18.19 1.22 18.38
N GLY A 318 -19.17 1.40 17.49
CA GLY A 318 -20.51 1.92 17.83
C GLY A 318 -20.67 3.44 17.66
N VAL A 319 -19.61 4.19 17.38
CA VAL A 319 -19.69 5.61 16.99
C VAL A 319 -19.51 5.72 15.48
N THR A 320 -20.56 6.08 14.75
CA THR A 320 -20.39 6.61 13.39
C THR A 320 -19.72 7.98 13.49
N ALA A 321 -18.65 8.19 12.72
CA ALA A 321 -17.91 9.45 12.67
C ALA A 321 -18.70 10.54 11.92
N GLY A 322 -19.82 10.98 12.50
CA GLY A 322 -20.57 12.14 12.03
C GLY A 322 -19.78 13.43 12.31
N HIS A 323 -19.75 14.33 11.32
CA HIS A 323 -19.02 15.60 11.37
C HIS A 323 -19.09 16.33 12.73
N ARG A 324 -17.96 16.43 13.44
CA ARG A 324 -17.72 17.53 14.38
C ARG A 324 -17.05 18.71 13.65
N GLY A 325 -17.87 19.39 12.84
CA GLY A 325 -17.56 20.70 12.29
C GLY A 325 -18.64 21.69 12.70
N GLY A 326 -18.65 22.11 13.97
CA GLY A 326 -19.59 23.12 14.46
C GLY A 326 -20.06 22.93 15.91
N ASN A 327 -19.74 23.93 16.74
CA ASN A 327 -20.31 24.30 18.05
C ASN A 327 -20.27 23.27 19.21
N PRO A 328 -19.61 23.59 20.35
CA PRO A 328 -19.50 22.70 21.50
C PRO A 328 -20.64 22.92 22.51
N ASP A 329 -21.90 22.68 22.12
CA ASP A 329 -23.01 22.67 23.09
C ASP A 329 -24.18 21.77 22.64
N ARG A 330 -24.14 20.51 23.09
CA ARG A 330 -25.30 19.64 23.35
C ARG A 330 -24.84 18.30 23.92
N SER A 331 -25.09 18.09 25.20
CA SER A 331 -25.07 16.77 25.85
C SER A 331 -26.08 15.83 25.19
N TRP A 332 -25.67 14.61 24.85
CA TRP A 332 -26.60 13.55 24.41
C TRP A 332 -26.55 12.38 25.38
N ALA A 333 -27.72 12.06 25.93
CA ALA A 333 -27.94 10.86 26.73
C ALA A 333 -27.93 9.59 25.85
N PRO A 334 -27.54 8.42 26.39
CA PRO A 334 -27.63 7.17 25.66
C PRO A 334 -29.11 6.80 25.44
N LYS A 335 -29.47 6.38 24.22
CA LYS A 335 -30.77 5.75 23.96
C LYS A 335 -30.82 4.41 24.67
N SER A 336 -31.63 4.32 25.73
CA SER A 336 -31.84 3.10 26.50
C SER A 336 -32.63 2.05 25.73
N LEU A 337 -32.28 0.78 25.96
CA LEU A 337 -33.11 -0.39 25.64
C LEU A 337 -34.42 -0.39 26.47
N LEU A 338 -35.34 -1.26 26.05
CA LEU A 338 -36.50 -1.80 26.76
C LEU A 338 -37.72 -0.89 26.96
N CYS A 339 -38.85 -1.35 26.38
CA CYS A 339 -40.05 -1.63 27.17
C CYS A 339 -40.94 -2.66 26.44
N TRP A 340 -41.54 -3.58 27.19
CA TRP A 340 -42.51 -4.59 26.72
C TRP A 340 -43.75 -4.45 27.62
N GLY A 341 -44.97 -4.35 27.05
CA GLY A 341 -46.20 -4.51 27.86
C GLY A 341 -47.41 -3.65 27.51
N ARG A 342 -48.48 -4.36 27.09
CA ARG A 342 -49.92 -4.08 27.28
C ARG A 342 -50.56 -2.77 26.75
N GLY A 343 -51.34 -2.94 25.69
CA GLY A 343 -52.81 -2.78 25.76
C GLY A 343 -53.41 -1.36 25.64
N GLY A 344 -54.15 -1.13 24.56
CA GLY A 344 -55.01 0.05 24.36
C GLY A 344 -55.36 0.22 22.89
N GLY A 345 -56.64 0.12 22.52
CA GLY A 345 -57.08 0.27 21.13
C GLY A 345 -57.12 1.73 20.69
N CYS A 346 -56.88 1.98 19.39
CA CYS A 346 -57.05 3.29 18.77
C CYS A 346 -58.38 3.35 18.01
N GLU A 347 -59.26 4.27 18.40
CA GLU A 347 -60.47 4.63 17.67
C GLU A 347 -60.33 6.07 17.14
N GLY A 348 -60.78 6.33 15.91
CA GLY A 348 -60.49 7.58 15.18
C GLY A 348 -61.70 8.50 15.00
N ARG A 349 -61.44 9.81 15.02
CA ARG A 349 -62.21 10.98 14.49
C ARG A 349 -61.33 12.23 14.69
N GLY A 350 -61.36 13.28 13.87
CA GLY A 350 -62.11 13.53 12.63
C GLY A 350 -61.68 14.87 12.00
N ASP A 351 -62.05 15.08 10.73
CA ASP A 351 -61.90 16.30 9.91
C ASP A 351 -62.77 17.47 10.46
N PRO A 352 -62.48 18.77 10.18
CA PRO A 352 -63.13 19.40 9.02
C PRO A 352 -62.39 20.55 8.28
N ARG A 353 -62.36 20.43 6.94
CA ARG A 353 -62.79 21.42 5.91
C ARG A 353 -62.41 22.92 5.97
N GLN A 354 -61.89 23.42 4.84
CA GLN A 354 -62.37 24.56 3.98
C GLN A 354 -61.32 24.81 2.86
N GLY A 355 -61.57 25.36 1.66
CA GLY A 355 -62.82 25.76 0.99
C GLY A 355 -62.58 26.83 -0.11
N LEU A 356 -63.13 26.61 -1.32
CA LEU A 356 -63.44 27.59 -2.40
C LEU A 356 -62.39 28.18 -3.39
N ARG A 357 -62.64 27.84 -4.67
CA ARG A 357 -62.91 28.70 -5.87
C ARG A 357 -61.79 29.40 -6.67
N SER A 358 -62.18 29.67 -7.92
CA SER A 358 -61.38 30.04 -9.09
C SER A 358 -61.90 31.31 -9.80
N HIS A 359 -60.99 32.15 -10.30
CA HIS A 359 -61.12 33.19 -11.36
C HIS A 359 -59.67 33.67 -11.72
N GLY A 360 -59.35 34.29 -12.87
CA GLY A 360 -60.16 34.49 -14.09
C GLY A 360 -59.64 35.60 -15.03
N LEU A 361 -58.74 35.29 -15.98
CA LEU A 361 -58.33 36.09 -17.17
C LEU A 361 -57.73 37.51 -17.00
N SER A 362 -56.55 37.77 -17.58
CA SER A 362 -56.29 38.95 -18.45
C SER A 362 -54.98 38.82 -19.25
N ARG A 363 -54.78 39.66 -20.29
CA ARG A 363 -53.67 39.63 -21.29
C ARG A 363 -52.86 40.94 -21.28
N SER A 364 -51.54 40.87 -21.45
CA SER A 364 -50.72 41.75 -22.33
C SER A 364 -49.28 41.20 -22.39
N ARG A 365 -48.68 40.79 -23.52
CA ARG A 365 -48.24 41.44 -24.81
C ARG A 365 -46.85 42.12 -24.75
N GLN A 366 -45.93 41.59 -25.58
CA GLN A 366 -44.69 42.23 -26.11
C GLN A 366 -43.55 42.47 -25.07
N ARG A 367 -42.25 42.40 -25.40
CA ARG A 367 -41.51 42.20 -26.67
C ARG A 367 -40.08 41.70 -26.36
N ALA A 368 -39.54 40.73 -27.10
CA ALA A 368 -38.09 40.52 -27.27
C ALA A 368 -37.85 39.46 -28.36
N ASP A 369 -37.49 39.90 -29.56
CA ASP A 369 -37.03 39.04 -30.65
C ASP A 369 -35.50 39.14 -30.81
N ALA A 370 -34.94 38.09 -31.42
CA ALA A 370 -33.83 38.13 -32.37
C ALA A 370 -32.34 37.96 -31.93
N PHE A 371 -31.80 36.80 -32.34
CA PHE A 371 -30.43 36.52 -32.85
C PHE A 371 -29.23 36.45 -31.88
N GLY A 372 -28.34 35.44 -31.97
CA GLY A 372 -28.36 34.25 -32.85
C GLY A 372 -27.13 33.32 -32.78
N MET A 373 -27.19 32.23 -33.56
CA MET A 373 -26.13 31.24 -33.93
C MET A 373 -25.46 30.43 -32.79
N LYS A 374 -25.62 29.08 -32.71
CA LYS A 374 -25.33 27.94 -33.64
C LYS A 374 -23.86 27.46 -33.62
N CYS A 375 -23.65 26.25 -33.11
CA CYS A 375 -22.72 25.26 -33.67
C CYS A 375 -23.51 23.97 -33.98
N ALA A 376 -23.18 23.31 -35.09
CA ALA A 376 -23.89 22.14 -35.61
C ALA A 376 -23.09 20.85 -35.42
N ALA A 377 -23.79 19.72 -35.33
CA ALA A 377 -23.24 18.40 -35.64
C ALA A 377 -23.47 18.12 -37.14
N SER A 378 -22.65 17.24 -37.73
CA SER A 378 -22.76 16.83 -39.14
C SER A 378 -22.51 15.33 -39.27
N ASP A 379 -23.23 14.72 -40.21
CA ASP A 379 -23.52 13.27 -40.26
C ASP A 379 -22.59 12.41 -41.14
N HIS A 380 -22.92 11.10 -41.13
CA HIS A 380 -22.91 10.15 -42.25
C HIS A 380 -21.63 9.35 -42.59
N LEU A 381 -21.73 8.01 -42.53
CA LEU A 381 -22.06 7.15 -43.69
C LEU A 381 -22.08 5.65 -43.34
N ALA A 382 -23.15 4.94 -43.70
CA ALA A 382 -23.15 3.49 -43.97
C ALA A 382 -24.39 3.11 -44.81
N THR A 383 -24.18 2.44 -45.94
CA THR A 383 -25.21 2.09 -46.94
C THR A 383 -25.71 0.65 -46.82
N GLU A 384 -26.97 0.41 -47.18
CA GLU A 384 -27.56 -0.93 -47.34
C GLU A 384 -27.11 -1.63 -48.63
N SER A 385 -27.18 -2.98 -48.67
CA SER A 385 -27.90 -3.69 -49.76
C SER A 385 -28.02 -5.23 -49.58
N THR A 386 -29.28 -5.71 -49.65
CA THR A 386 -29.75 -6.98 -50.27
C THR A 386 -29.52 -8.37 -49.64
N VAL A 387 -30.40 -9.29 -50.08
CA VAL A 387 -30.82 -10.58 -49.48
C VAL A 387 -30.52 -11.75 -50.44
N THR A 388 -30.17 -12.94 -49.92
CA THR A 388 -30.60 -14.25 -50.48
C THR A 388 -30.24 -15.42 -49.55
N SER A 389 -30.84 -16.59 -49.79
CA SER A 389 -30.93 -17.70 -48.81
C SER A 389 -30.31 -19.04 -49.25
N ALA A 390 -30.02 -19.86 -48.23
CA ALA A 390 -29.98 -21.34 -48.23
C ALA A 390 -28.82 -22.11 -48.91
N ALA A 391 -28.05 -22.84 -48.08
CA ALA A 391 -27.61 -24.22 -48.34
C ALA A 391 -27.26 -24.94 -47.02
N ARG A 392 -27.20 -26.28 -47.03
CA ARG A 392 -27.17 -27.15 -45.82
C ARG A 392 -25.74 -27.57 -45.39
N GLY A 393 -25.54 -27.72 -44.07
CA GLY A 393 -24.40 -28.46 -43.50
C GLY A 393 -24.51 -28.65 -41.97
N ARG A 394 -24.34 -29.88 -41.48
CA ARG A 394 -24.21 -30.28 -40.04
C ARG A 394 -22.95 -31.17 -39.92
N PRO A 395 -22.46 -31.51 -38.70
CA PRO A 395 -22.10 -30.70 -37.54
C PRO A 395 -20.59 -30.97 -37.19
N PRO A 396 -20.03 -30.69 -35.98
CA PRO A 396 -20.31 -31.47 -34.77
C PRO A 396 -20.41 -30.67 -33.46
N LEU A 397 -20.82 -31.36 -32.40
CA LEU A 397 -20.93 -30.85 -31.02
C LEU A 397 -19.58 -30.84 -30.30
N LEU A 398 -19.33 -29.82 -29.47
CA LEU A 398 -18.38 -29.88 -28.36
C LEU A 398 -18.93 -29.10 -27.16
N ARG A 399 -19.00 -29.76 -26.01
CA ARG A 399 -19.50 -29.18 -24.74
C ARG A 399 -18.44 -28.29 -24.11
N HIS A 400 -18.80 -27.06 -23.74
CA HIS A 400 -18.04 -26.30 -22.75
C HIS A 400 -18.51 -26.68 -21.33
N HIS A 401 -17.63 -27.33 -20.56
CA HIS A 401 -17.79 -27.47 -19.11
C HIS A 401 -17.13 -26.27 -18.43
N ILE A 402 -17.94 -25.37 -17.87
CA ILE A 402 -17.47 -24.27 -17.01
C ILE A 402 -17.32 -24.81 -15.59
N TRP A 403 -16.09 -24.81 -15.06
CA TRP A 403 -15.82 -25.14 -13.66
C TRP A 403 -15.77 -23.86 -12.82
N VAL A 404 -16.81 -23.62 -12.02
CA VAL A 404 -16.80 -22.58 -10.98
C VAL A 404 -16.19 -23.18 -9.71
N ARG A 405 -15.00 -22.71 -9.31
CA ARG A 405 -14.30 -23.18 -8.11
C ARG A 405 -14.75 -22.38 -6.89
N ILE A 406 -15.82 -22.84 -6.22
CA ILE A 406 -16.23 -22.29 -4.91
C ILE A 406 -15.30 -22.87 -3.84
N GLN A 407 -14.63 -22.00 -3.09
CA GLN A 407 -13.67 -22.41 -2.06
C GLN A 407 -14.35 -22.39 -0.68
N VAL A 408 -14.74 -23.57 -0.19
CA VAL A 408 -15.28 -23.77 1.17
C VAL A 408 -14.15 -24.31 2.07
N PRO A 409 -13.82 -23.67 3.20
CA PRO A 409 -12.85 -24.22 4.14
C PRO A 409 -13.46 -25.40 4.90
N ALA A 410 -12.82 -26.58 4.79
CA ALA A 410 -13.30 -27.82 5.38
C ALA A 410 -13.08 -27.87 6.91
N GLY A 411 -14.06 -28.42 7.63
CA GLY A 411 -13.90 -28.83 9.02
C GLY A 411 -13.07 -30.11 9.13
N ILE A 412 -12.17 -30.18 10.10
CA ILE A 412 -11.34 -31.37 10.36
C ILE A 412 -12.08 -32.28 11.34
N MET A 413 -12.47 -33.46 10.86
CA MET A 413 -13.02 -34.55 11.65
C MET A 413 -11.86 -35.45 12.12
N ILE A 414 -11.78 -35.72 13.42
CA ILE A 414 -10.71 -36.53 14.02
C ILE A 414 -11.21 -37.95 14.26
N TRP A 415 -10.44 -38.95 13.84
CA TRP A 415 -10.54 -40.34 14.31
C TRP A 415 -9.20 -40.77 14.92
N PRO A 416 -9.19 -41.61 15.98
CA PRO A 416 -7.99 -41.91 16.74
C PRO A 416 -7.23 -43.12 16.18
N LEU A 417 -5.89 -43.07 16.25
CA LEU A 417 -5.03 -44.25 16.18
C LEU A 417 -4.15 -44.30 17.44
N LEU A 418 -4.26 -45.41 18.17
CA LEU A 418 -3.45 -45.75 19.33
C LEU A 418 -2.31 -46.67 18.89
N TRP A 419 -1.05 -46.26 19.07
CA TRP A 419 0.03 -47.19 19.40
C TRP A 419 1.25 -46.49 19.98
N PHE A 420 1.79 -47.05 21.06
CA PHE A 420 3.11 -46.78 21.61
C PHE A 420 4.11 -47.82 21.07
N PRO A 421 5.41 -47.49 21.06
CA PRO A 421 6.32 -48.30 21.87
C PRO A 421 7.32 -47.48 22.70
N ALA A 422 8.02 -48.17 23.60
CA ALA A 422 8.83 -47.61 24.68
C ALA A 422 10.25 -47.15 24.29
N SER A 423 10.84 -46.29 25.13
CA SER A 423 12.27 -45.94 25.16
C SER A 423 13.10 -47.05 25.83
N PRO A 424 14.43 -47.14 25.59
CA PRO A 424 15.42 -46.61 26.58
C PRO A 424 16.73 -46.06 25.90
N PRO A 425 17.91 -45.90 26.54
CA PRO A 425 18.24 -44.67 27.26
C PRO A 425 19.65 -44.03 27.04
N ALA A 426 19.74 -42.72 27.34
CA ALA A 426 20.87 -41.95 27.93
C ALA A 426 22.19 -41.62 27.16
N ASN A 427 22.78 -40.46 27.54
CA ASN A 427 24.15 -39.94 27.34
C ASN A 427 24.52 -39.32 25.95
N VAL A 428 25.26 -38.18 25.80
CA VAL A 428 25.80 -37.17 26.75
C VAL A 428 26.30 -35.86 26.03
N ILE A 429 26.49 -34.75 26.77
CA ILE A 429 27.35 -33.53 26.50
C ILE A 429 26.90 -32.32 25.61
N LEU A 430 26.75 -31.17 26.32
CA LEU A 430 27.13 -29.73 26.10
C LEU A 430 26.69 -28.83 24.90
N LEU A 431 26.56 -27.54 25.27
CA LEU A 431 26.06 -26.32 24.58
C LEU A 431 27.22 -25.42 24.05
N PRO A 432 27.01 -24.47 23.10
CA PRO A 432 26.55 -23.11 23.45
C PRO A 432 25.70 -22.28 22.43
N ARG A 433 24.74 -21.52 22.99
CA ARG A 433 24.22 -20.16 22.64
C ARG A 433 24.01 -19.69 21.18
N GLY A 434 22.80 -19.18 20.89
CA GLY A 434 22.64 -18.03 19.96
C GLY A 434 21.27 -17.66 19.36
N GLY A 435 20.32 -17.11 20.16
CA GLY A 435 19.32 -16.11 19.70
C GLY A 435 18.17 -16.51 18.75
N GLY A 436 16.93 -16.55 19.26
CA GLY A 436 15.70 -16.63 18.43
C GLY A 436 14.41 -16.40 19.25
N SER A 437 13.54 -15.50 18.81
CA SER A 437 12.43 -14.96 19.61
C SER A 437 11.17 -15.86 19.68
N GLY A 438 10.93 -16.43 20.86
CA GLY A 438 9.80 -16.01 21.71
C GLY A 438 8.33 -16.29 21.33
N GLU A 439 7.98 -16.57 20.08
CA GLU A 439 6.56 -16.80 19.69
C GLU A 439 6.16 -18.29 19.76
N GLY A 440 5.86 -18.77 20.96
CA GLY A 440 5.31 -20.13 21.13
C GLY A 440 4.86 -20.48 22.55
N ALA A 441 5.56 -20.00 23.58
CA ALA A 441 5.30 -20.38 24.97
C ALA A 441 3.90 -19.97 25.49
N GLY A 442 3.38 -18.81 25.07
CA GLY A 442 2.12 -18.27 25.58
C GLY A 442 0.87 -19.08 25.21
N ARG A 443 0.83 -19.69 24.01
CA ARG A 443 -0.33 -20.49 23.57
C ARG A 443 -0.42 -21.85 24.28
N VAL A 444 0.72 -22.46 24.59
CA VAL A 444 0.75 -23.76 25.27
C VAL A 444 0.31 -23.62 26.73
N LEU A 445 0.75 -22.56 27.42
CA LEU A 445 0.44 -22.35 28.84
C LEU A 445 -1.05 -22.07 29.10
N LEU A 446 -1.71 -21.27 28.25
CA LEU A 446 -3.16 -21.00 28.37
C LEU A 446 -4.01 -22.27 28.11
N THR A 447 -3.60 -23.08 27.14
CA THR A 447 -4.32 -24.32 26.78
C THR A 447 -4.17 -25.40 27.86
N ALA A 448 -3.02 -25.46 28.55
CA ALA A 448 -2.80 -26.32 29.70
C ALA A 448 -3.65 -25.89 30.91
N LEU A 449 -3.73 -24.58 31.20
CA LEU A 449 -4.58 -24.04 32.28
C LEU A 449 -6.07 -24.29 32.04
N PHE A 450 -6.55 -24.18 30.80
CA PHE A 450 -7.94 -24.49 30.46
C PHE A 450 -8.30 -25.98 30.67
N ARG A 451 -7.37 -26.91 30.44
CA ARG A 451 -7.59 -28.34 30.72
C ARG A 451 -7.60 -28.64 32.23
N PHE A 452 -6.75 -27.99 33.01
CA PHE A 452 -6.63 -28.26 34.46
C PHE A 452 -7.88 -27.87 35.27
N ILE A 453 -8.72 -26.96 34.75
CA ILE A 453 -9.95 -26.49 35.42
C ILE A 453 -11.15 -27.44 35.20
N PHE A 454 -11.13 -28.29 34.17
CA PHE A 454 -12.28 -29.10 33.76
C PHE A 454 -12.16 -30.62 33.98
N THR A 455 -11.01 -31.15 34.41
CA THR A 455 -10.85 -32.59 34.70
C THR A 455 -10.50 -32.84 36.17
N ALA A 456 -11.51 -32.82 37.04
CA ALA A 456 -11.40 -33.23 38.44
C ALA A 456 -12.71 -33.86 38.95
N THR A 457 -12.94 -35.13 38.60
CA THR A 457 -13.94 -36.01 39.22
C THR A 457 -13.23 -37.25 39.78
N PRO A 458 -13.48 -37.63 41.05
CA PRO A 458 -12.84 -38.81 41.65
C PRO A 458 -13.54 -40.10 41.21
N ALA A 459 -12.77 -41.18 41.09
CA ALA A 459 -13.30 -42.52 40.85
C ALA A 459 -13.89 -43.12 42.14
N GLY A 460 -14.98 -43.88 42.03
CA GLY A 460 -15.63 -44.51 43.20
C GLY A 460 -16.73 -45.51 42.85
N GLY A 461 -16.32 -46.77 42.58
CA GLY A 461 -17.05 -48.02 42.84
C GLY A 461 -18.48 -48.24 42.29
N CYS A 462 -18.65 -49.25 41.43
CA CYS A 462 -19.15 -50.57 41.85
C CYS A 462 -19.37 -51.52 40.66
N TYR A 463 -18.69 -52.68 40.66
CA TYR A 463 -19.02 -53.83 39.82
C TYR A 463 -20.01 -54.75 40.54
N PRO A 464 -20.87 -55.46 39.79
CA PRO A 464 -21.22 -56.84 40.10
C PRO A 464 -20.60 -57.78 39.04
N HIS A 465 -20.11 -58.93 39.48
CA HIS A 465 -19.56 -59.99 38.64
C HIS A 465 -20.45 -61.24 38.75
N SER A 466 -20.44 -62.09 37.71
CA SER A 466 -21.20 -63.35 37.56
C SER A 466 -22.72 -63.16 37.34
N HIS A 467 -23.43 -64.03 36.59
CA HIS A 467 -23.12 -65.39 36.13
C HIS A 467 -23.32 -65.61 34.62
N PHE A 468 -22.63 -66.63 34.08
CA PHE A 468 -22.73 -67.11 32.70
C PHE A 468 -23.68 -68.32 32.63
N THR A 469 -24.61 -68.36 31.68
CA THR A 469 -25.31 -69.59 31.23
C THR A 469 -25.73 -69.44 29.76
N ASP A 470 -25.24 -70.32 28.90
CA ASP A 470 -25.70 -70.46 27.51
C ASP A 470 -27.11 -71.05 27.44
N ARG A 471 -27.90 -70.65 26.43
CA ARG A 471 -28.67 -71.58 25.58
C ARG A 471 -29.31 -70.92 24.36
N GLU A 472 -29.52 -71.76 23.35
CA GLU A 472 -30.02 -71.46 22.01
C GLU A 472 -31.56 -71.37 21.93
N ALA A 473 -32.02 -71.09 20.70
CA ALA A 473 -33.30 -71.49 20.07
C ALA A 473 -34.46 -70.46 20.00
N GLU A 474 -34.69 -70.03 18.76
CA GLU A 474 -35.98 -69.92 18.04
C GLU A 474 -37.28 -69.58 18.80
N ALA A 475 -37.86 -68.42 18.46
CA ALA A 475 -39.20 -68.30 17.83
C ALA A 475 -39.36 -66.94 17.14
#